data_AF-A0A7S2KTI9-F1
#
_entry.id   AF-A0A7S2KTI9-F1
#
_cell.length_a   1.000
_cell.length_b   1.000
_cell.length_c   1.000
_cell.angle_alpha   90.00
_cell.angle_beta   90.00
_cell.angle_gamma   90.00
#
_symmetry.space_group_name_H-M   'P 1'
#
loop_
_entity.id
_entity.type
_entity.pdbx_description
1 polymer ?
#
loop_
_entity_poly.entity_id
_entity_poly.type
_entity_poly.pdbx_seq_one_letter_code
_entity_poly.pdbx_strand_id
1 'polypeptide(L)'
;EECGGETCAASPGPLPSDEAGQGMSLLQTRPPQGLAANAGEPPCLCTFDIDRTLTGRQGVKAPLLCPFNKPEWFPFKKDTAFPFPIPALSPFFPLTLSEVGRGFKYTFCGKCYVGIVTAGSASGHDSAERKELAKRLGASGKLVSTHWHDAGGKDCVKDKTPVTSSLVVRCRDGTKQGAALKILDWIKKTKGVVINQENVWHFDDVWQNVDAFRTTKMNARQISCWPRDPPLHTPMGIPAWTPLWKKQSVGYCGANWLSIVKKKGIHTCPGF
;
A
#
# COMPACT_ATOMS: atom_id res chain seq x y z
N GLU A 1 76.46 -20.57 43.42
CA GLU A 1 75.85 -21.90 43.23
C GLU A 1 74.68 -21.70 42.28
N GLU A 2 74.58 -22.26 41.08
CA GLU A 2 75.33 -23.29 40.38
C GLU A 2 75.03 -23.08 38.87
N CYS A 3 76.02 -23.24 38.00
CA CYS A 3 75.98 -22.99 36.55
C CYS A 3 75.42 -24.19 35.76
N GLY A 4 74.96 -23.95 34.51
CA GLY A 4 75.03 -24.98 33.47
C GLY A 4 74.22 -24.75 32.19
N GLY A 5 74.90 -24.37 31.09
CA GLY A 5 74.54 -24.61 29.67
C GLY A 5 74.02 -23.39 28.90
N GLU A 6 74.84 -22.50 28.30
CA GLU A 6 75.57 -22.59 27.00
C GLU A 6 74.62 -22.78 25.79
N THR A 7 74.57 -21.96 24.71
CA THR A 7 75.61 -21.18 23.99
C THR A 7 75.04 -20.01 23.13
N CYS A 8 75.74 -18.86 23.17
CA CYS A 8 76.20 -17.90 22.12
C CYS A 8 75.39 -17.69 20.81
N ALA A 9 74.84 -16.50 20.45
CA ALA A 9 75.39 -15.17 20.11
C ALA A 9 75.81 -14.96 18.63
N ALA A 10 75.18 -13.99 17.92
CA ALA A 10 75.81 -12.99 17.04
C ALA A 10 74.79 -12.03 16.36
N SER A 11 75.07 -10.72 16.45
CA SER A 11 74.69 -9.62 15.53
C SER A 11 76.03 -9.00 15.05
N PRO A 12 76.18 -8.27 13.91
CA PRO A 12 75.53 -6.97 13.66
C PRO A 12 75.38 -6.54 12.17
N GLY A 13 74.76 -5.37 11.93
CA GLY A 13 74.87 -4.64 10.65
C GLY A 13 73.85 -3.51 10.46
N PRO A 14 74.27 -2.23 10.28
CA PRO A 14 73.38 -1.07 10.15
C PRO A 14 73.03 -0.76 8.68
N LEU A 15 71.89 -0.12 8.43
CA LEU A 15 71.55 0.48 7.13
C LEU A 15 71.39 2.00 7.26
N PRO A 16 71.73 2.78 6.21
CA PRO A 16 72.14 4.18 6.30
C PRO A 16 71.00 5.18 6.06
N SER A 17 71.33 6.43 6.43
CA SER A 17 70.58 7.69 6.38
C SER A 17 70.40 8.30 4.98
N ASP A 18 69.28 9.02 4.84
CA ASP A 18 68.95 10.22 4.03
C ASP A 18 69.70 10.49 2.72
N GLU A 19 68.95 10.65 1.62
CA GLU A 19 69.13 11.78 0.69
C GLU A 19 67.81 12.17 0.01
N ALA A 20 67.56 13.48 -0.02
CA ALA A 20 66.46 14.15 -0.68
C ALA A 20 66.75 14.34 -2.18
N GLY A 21 65.75 14.08 -3.03
CA GLY A 21 65.78 14.39 -4.47
C GLY A 21 64.48 15.08 -4.88
N GLN A 22 64.60 16.35 -5.28
CA GLN A 22 63.52 17.26 -5.60
C GLN A 22 62.85 16.97 -6.96
N GLY A 23 61.52 17.11 -6.97
CA GLY A 23 60.79 17.77 -8.06
C GLY A 23 60.17 16.88 -9.13
N MET A 24 58.85 16.67 -9.07
CA MET A 24 57.95 16.82 -10.23
C MET A 24 56.52 17.11 -9.76
N SER A 25 55.94 18.15 -10.35
CA SER A 25 54.57 18.63 -10.24
C SER A 25 53.52 17.50 -10.22
N LEU A 26 52.75 17.40 -9.13
CA LEU A 26 51.52 16.61 -9.08
C LEU A 26 50.33 17.54 -8.94
N LEU A 27 49.56 17.56 -10.04
CA LEU A 27 48.21 18.05 -10.16
C LEU A 27 47.43 17.93 -8.84
N GLN A 28 46.81 19.04 -8.47
CA GLN A 28 45.77 19.19 -7.48
C GLN A 28 44.70 18.08 -7.64
N THR A 29 44.84 16.99 -6.89
CA THR A 29 43.86 15.90 -6.90
C THR A 29 42.61 16.39 -6.20
N ARG A 30 41.57 16.66 -6.98
CA ARG A 30 40.19 16.81 -6.50
C ARG A 30 39.86 15.61 -5.58
N PRO A 31 39.21 15.83 -4.42
CA PRO A 31 38.75 14.72 -3.60
C PRO A 31 37.81 13.85 -4.43
N PRO A 32 37.83 12.51 -4.22
CA PRO A 32 37.03 11.58 -5.00
C PRO A 32 35.56 11.96 -4.90
N GLN A 33 34.96 12.24 -6.06
CA GLN A 33 33.52 12.28 -6.25
C GLN A 33 33.00 10.87 -5.96
N GLY A 34 32.69 10.59 -4.70
CA GLY A 34 32.53 9.21 -4.25
C GLY A 34 31.81 9.05 -2.93
N LEU A 35 30.88 9.96 -2.62
CA LEU A 35 29.77 9.68 -1.71
C LEU A 35 28.50 10.18 -2.39
N ALA A 36 28.10 9.48 -3.45
CA ALA A 36 26.72 9.55 -3.90
C ALA A 36 25.86 9.14 -2.72
N ALA A 37 25.08 10.09 -2.22
CA ALA A 37 23.96 9.84 -1.32
C ALA A 37 23.20 8.60 -1.82
N ASN A 38 22.90 7.67 -0.90
CA ASN A 38 22.05 6.50 -1.13
C ASN A 38 21.09 6.74 -2.30
N ALA A 39 21.33 6.08 -3.44
CA ALA A 39 20.41 6.14 -4.57
C ALA A 39 19.05 5.65 -4.06
N GLY A 40 18.15 6.60 -3.85
CA GLY A 40 16.89 6.37 -3.16
C GLY A 40 16.09 5.27 -3.83
N GLU A 41 15.43 4.45 -3.02
CA GLU A 41 14.51 3.41 -3.48
C GLU A 41 13.60 3.96 -4.59
N PRO A 42 13.39 3.22 -5.71
CA PRO A 42 12.63 3.73 -6.84
C PRO A 42 11.21 4.12 -6.40
N PRO A 43 10.62 5.17 -7.01
CA PRO A 43 9.30 5.63 -6.62
C PRO A 43 8.26 4.51 -6.86
N CYS A 44 7.28 4.44 -5.96
CA CYS A 44 6.26 3.40 -5.91
C CYS A 44 4.87 3.98 -5.71
N LEU A 45 3.84 3.21 -6.06
CA LEU A 45 2.44 3.53 -5.85
C LEU A 45 1.74 2.38 -5.11
N CYS A 46 1.02 2.70 -4.04
CA CYS A 46 0.05 1.79 -3.43
C CYS A 46 -1.37 2.32 -3.66
N THR A 47 -2.25 1.49 -4.21
CA THR A 47 -3.67 1.80 -4.31
C THR A 47 -4.49 0.83 -3.49
N PHE A 48 -5.57 1.32 -2.89
CA PHE A 48 -6.42 0.53 -2.03
C PHE A 48 -7.86 0.60 -2.53
N ASP A 49 -8.58 -0.51 -2.47
CA ASP A 49 -10.04 -0.43 -2.39
C ASP A 49 -10.49 0.18 -1.05
N ILE A 50 -11.75 0.58 -0.95
CA ILE A 50 -12.30 1.11 0.30
C ILE A 50 -12.91 -0.02 1.10
N ASP A 51 -13.96 -0.63 0.54
CA ASP A 51 -14.78 -1.59 1.22
C ASP A 51 -13.91 -2.75 1.66
N ARG A 52 -14.01 -3.14 2.94
CA ARG A 52 -13.34 -4.36 3.43
C ARG A 52 -11.82 -4.36 3.23
N THR A 53 -11.25 -3.20 2.96
CA THR A 53 -9.83 -2.93 2.74
C THR A 53 -9.40 -1.81 3.69
N LEU A 54 -9.80 -0.56 3.41
CA LEU A 54 -9.63 0.58 4.32
C LEU A 54 -10.75 0.64 5.37
N THR A 55 -11.90 0.04 5.08
CA THR A 55 -13.00 -0.11 6.04
C THR A 55 -13.11 -1.57 6.49
N GLY A 56 -13.65 -1.77 7.68
CA GLY A 56 -14.18 -3.05 8.13
C GLY A 56 -15.71 -3.06 7.99
N ARG A 57 -16.35 -4.19 8.26
CA ARG A 57 -17.82 -4.27 8.20
C ARG A 57 -18.47 -3.26 9.17
N GLN A 58 -19.41 -2.47 8.64
CA GLN A 58 -20.20 -1.51 9.42
C GLN A 58 -21.12 -2.21 10.43
N GLY A 59 -21.44 -1.51 11.52
CA GLY A 59 -22.48 -1.91 12.46
C GLY A 59 -22.19 -3.17 13.28
N VAL A 60 -21.05 -3.80 13.05
CA VAL A 60 -20.62 -4.97 13.79
C VAL A 60 -19.50 -4.57 14.74
N LYS A 61 -19.82 -4.53 16.03
CA LYS A 61 -18.80 -4.59 17.08
C LYS A 61 -18.26 -6.02 17.09
N ALA A 62 -17.20 -6.28 16.34
CA ALA A 62 -16.47 -7.53 16.38
C ALA A 62 -15.11 -7.40 17.12
N PRO A 63 -15.06 -6.83 18.34
CA PRO A 63 -13.78 -6.60 19.02
C PRO A 63 -13.00 -7.91 19.29
N LEU A 64 -13.69 -9.04 19.41
CA LEU A 64 -13.05 -10.35 19.61
C LEU A 64 -12.42 -10.94 18.33
N LEU A 65 -12.98 -10.65 17.15
CA LEU A 65 -12.48 -11.15 15.86
C LEU A 65 -11.59 -10.11 15.14
N CYS A 66 -11.90 -8.83 15.34
CA CYS A 66 -11.28 -7.67 14.71
C CYS A 66 -10.83 -6.65 15.76
N PRO A 67 -9.91 -7.00 16.67
CA PRO A 67 -9.53 -6.17 17.82
C PRO A 67 -8.94 -4.80 17.42
N PHE A 68 -8.42 -4.68 16.19
CA PHE A 68 -7.76 -3.48 15.71
C PHE A 68 -8.65 -2.55 14.86
N ASN A 69 -9.88 -3.00 14.54
CA ASN A 69 -10.86 -2.16 13.88
C ASN A 69 -11.36 -1.10 14.84
N LYS A 70 -11.48 0.14 14.37
CA LYS A 70 -12.05 1.22 15.16
C LYS A 70 -13.25 1.84 14.46
N PRO A 71 -14.44 1.77 15.06
CA PRO A 71 -15.55 2.60 14.61
C PRO A 71 -15.19 4.06 14.86
N GLU A 72 -15.25 4.87 13.81
CA GLU A 72 -15.13 6.33 13.91
C GLU A 72 -16.52 6.88 14.25
N TRP A 73 -16.83 6.90 15.56
CA TRP A 73 -18.04 7.52 16.08
C TRP A 73 -17.90 9.06 16.01
N PHE A 74 -18.25 9.64 14.87
CA PHE A 74 -18.47 11.07 14.73
C PHE A 74 -19.86 11.29 14.15
N PRO A 75 -20.63 12.30 14.58
CA PRO A 75 -22.04 12.47 14.20
C PRO A 75 -22.32 12.65 12.69
N PHE A 76 -21.31 12.61 11.81
CA PHE A 76 -21.48 12.78 10.36
C PHE A 76 -20.59 11.90 9.47
N LYS A 77 -19.80 10.95 10.00
CA LYS A 77 -18.96 10.01 9.20
C LYS A 77 -19.72 8.71 8.92
N LYS A 78 -20.44 8.69 7.80
CA LYS A 78 -21.32 7.60 7.38
C LYS A 78 -20.65 6.75 6.32
N ASP A 79 -20.92 5.45 6.34
CA ASP A 79 -20.53 4.50 5.30
C ASP A 79 -21.81 3.84 4.77
N THR A 80 -22.04 3.93 3.46
CA THR A 80 -23.25 3.39 2.79
C THR A 80 -23.02 2.03 2.12
N ALA A 81 -21.81 1.45 2.22
CA ALA A 81 -21.53 0.19 1.57
C ALA A 81 -22.36 -0.95 2.18
N PHE A 82 -22.90 -1.85 1.34
CA PHE A 82 -23.83 -2.91 1.75
C PHE A 82 -25.13 -2.40 2.41
N PRO A 83 -26.18 -2.10 1.63
CA PRO A 83 -27.50 -1.86 2.21
C PRO A 83 -27.95 -3.11 2.97
N PHE A 84 -28.16 -2.98 4.28
CA PHE A 84 -29.00 -3.92 5.02
C PHE A 84 -30.38 -3.98 4.32
N PRO A 85 -31.13 -5.11 4.41
CA PRO A 85 -32.48 -5.21 3.86
C PRO A 85 -33.51 -4.26 4.51
N ILE A 86 -33.07 -3.39 5.41
CA ILE A 86 -33.86 -2.31 6.00
C ILE A 86 -33.16 -0.97 5.67
N PRO A 87 -33.51 -0.31 4.55
CA PRO A 87 -32.94 0.97 4.14
C PRO A 87 -33.02 2.06 5.23
N ALA A 88 -33.99 1.96 6.13
CA ALA A 88 -34.18 2.89 7.24
C ALA A 88 -33.11 2.80 8.35
N LEU A 89 -32.31 1.72 8.41
CA LEU A 89 -31.29 1.52 9.45
C LEU A 89 -29.84 1.78 8.96
N SER A 90 -29.61 1.82 7.65
CA SER A 90 -28.34 2.25 7.04
C SER A 90 -27.82 3.62 7.54
N PRO A 91 -28.65 4.66 7.81
CA PRO A 91 -28.12 5.95 8.27
C PRO A 91 -27.53 5.96 9.69
N PHE A 92 -27.57 4.85 10.45
CA PHE A 92 -27.12 4.79 11.84
C PHE A 92 -25.76 4.11 12.07
N PHE A 93 -25.11 3.59 11.03
CA PHE A 93 -23.86 2.87 11.22
C PHE A 93 -22.62 3.75 10.97
N PRO A 94 -21.74 3.92 11.98
CA PRO A 94 -20.52 4.69 11.83
C PRO A 94 -19.59 4.02 10.83
N LEU A 95 -18.81 4.83 10.10
CA LEU A 95 -17.65 4.37 9.34
C LEU A 95 -16.73 3.56 10.27
N THR A 96 -16.52 2.29 9.95
CA THR A 96 -15.56 1.44 10.68
C THR A 96 -14.27 1.39 9.88
N LEU A 97 -13.21 2.01 10.39
CA LEU A 97 -11.90 1.91 9.77
C LEU A 97 -11.26 0.57 10.10
N SER A 98 -10.70 -0.08 9.08
CA SER A 98 -9.78 -1.20 9.26
C SER A 98 -8.48 -0.70 9.89
N GLU A 99 -7.62 -1.62 10.28
CA GLU A 99 -6.30 -1.29 10.79
C GLU A 99 -5.47 -0.48 9.80
N VAL A 100 -5.51 -0.82 8.51
CA VAL A 100 -4.85 -0.05 7.43
C VAL A 100 -5.55 1.28 7.20
N GLY A 101 -6.89 1.33 7.27
CA GLY A 101 -7.65 2.58 7.13
C GLY A 101 -7.36 3.62 8.22
N ARG A 102 -6.94 3.16 9.42
CA ARG A 102 -6.49 4.04 10.49
C ARG A 102 -5.11 4.65 10.22
N GLY A 103 -4.28 3.92 9.46
CA GLY A 103 -2.97 4.36 9.00
C GLY A 103 -2.03 3.20 8.70
N PHE A 104 -1.15 3.40 7.72
CA PHE A 104 -0.22 2.38 7.25
C PHE A 104 1.22 2.91 7.10
N LYS A 105 1.53 4.01 7.78
CA LYS A 105 2.84 4.70 7.73
C LYS A 105 4.04 3.78 7.96
N TYR A 106 3.87 2.73 8.76
CA TYR A 106 4.92 1.78 9.11
C TYR A 106 5.06 0.60 8.13
N THR A 107 4.19 0.52 7.12
CA THR A 107 4.35 -0.41 6.00
C THR A 107 5.24 0.20 4.92
N PHE A 108 5.66 -0.58 3.92
CA PHE A 108 6.42 -0.04 2.80
C PHE A 108 5.63 1.05 2.02
N CYS A 109 4.30 0.94 1.98
CA CYS A 109 3.43 1.93 1.35
C CYS A 109 3.53 3.33 1.98
N GLY A 110 4.03 3.44 3.22
CA GLY A 110 4.22 4.72 3.89
C GLY A 110 5.25 5.64 3.21
N LYS A 111 6.10 5.08 2.34
CA LYS A 111 7.10 5.83 1.53
C LYS A 111 6.64 6.07 0.09
N CYS A 112 5.56 5.40 -0.33
CA CYS A 112 5.04 5.43 -1.70
C CYS A 112 4.04 6.56 -1.92
N TYR A 113 3.79 6.85 -3.20
CA TYR A 113 2.54 7.50 -3.60
C TYR A 113 1.36 6.62 -3.21
N VAL A 114 0.24 7.26 -2.86
CA VAL A 114 -0.95 6.54 -2.42
C VAL A 114 -2.19 7.00 -3.16
N GLY A 115 -3.12 6.07 -3.33
CA GLY A 115 -4.39 6.30 -3.99
C GLY A 115 -5.48 5.34 -3.55
N ILE A 116 -6.69 5.61 -4.01
CA ILE A 116 -7.87 4.77 -3.85
C ILE A 116 -8.40 4.44 -5.23
N VAL A 117 -8.76 3.18 -5.45
CA VAL A 117 -9.53 2.77 -6.63
C VAL A 117 -10.64 1.86 -6.15
N THR A 118 -11.88 2.33 -6.25
CA THR A 118 -13.04 1.59 -5.73
C THR A 118 -14.22 1.59 -6.69
N ALA A 119 -15.04 0.53 -6.63
CA ALA A 119 -16.30 0.45 -7.34
C ALA A 119 -17.42 1.24 -6.64
N GLY A 120 -17.33 1.40 -5.32
CA GLY A 120 -18.26 2.20 -4.54
C GLY A 120 -18.15 3.70 -4.83
N SER A 121 -19.14 4.45 -4.34
CA SER A 121 -19.13 5.91 -4.41
C SER A 121 -18.47 6.56 -3.17
N ALA A 122 -18.02 5.78 -2.19
CA ALA A 122 -17.49 6.27 -0.92
C ALA A 122 -18.46 7.27 -0.25
N SER A 123 -19.72 6.86 -0.11
CA SER A 123 -20.81 7.69 0.45
C SER A 123 -21.08 9.01 -0.30
N GLY A 124 -20.65 9.11 -1.56
CA GLY A 124 -20.99 10.23 -2.46
C GLY A 124 -20.06 11.45 -2.37
N HIS A 125 -20.39 12.47 -3.16
CA HIS A 125 -19.61 13.71 -3.26
C HIS A 125 -19.55 14.45 -1.91
N ASP A 126 -18.40 15.03 -1.58
CA ASP A 126 -18.13 15.76 -0.32
C ASP A 126 -18.43 15.02 0.99
N SER A 127 -18.60 13.69 0.92
CA SER A 127 -18.91 12.87 2.07
C SER A 127 -17.82 12.95 3.13
N ALA A 128 -18.22 12.79 4.39
CA ALA A 128 -17.29 12.74 5.50
C ALA A 128 -16.38 11.50 5.42
N GLU A 129 -16.84 10.41 4.81
CA GLU A 129 -16.02 9.23 4.50
C GLU A 129 -14.86 9.60 3.56
N ARG A 130 -15.15 10.23 2.42
CA ARG A 130 -14.11 10.67 1.48
C ARG A 130 -13.10 11.60 2.13
N LYS A 131 -13.57 12.54 2.95
CA LYS A 131 -12.71 13.48 3.70
C LYS A 131 -11.81 12.74 4.69
N GLU A 132 -12.36 11.78 5.43
CA GLU A 132 -11.61 11.00 6.41
C GLU A 132 -10.56 10.11 5.73
N LEU A 133 -10.93 9.37 4.68
CA LEU A 133 -10.00 8.50 3.96
C LEU A 133 -8.87 9.30 3.32
N ALA A 134 -9.16 10.43 2.66
CA ALA A 134 -8.14 11.29 2.08
C ALA A 134 -7.16 11.82 3.15
N LYS A 135 -7.68 12.22 4.32
CA LYS A 135 -6.85 12.64 5.47
C LYS A 135 -5.92 11.52 5.93
N ARG A 136 -6.43 10.29 6.11
CA ARG A 136 -5.64 9.15 6.60
C ARG A 136 -4.57 8.71 5.61
N LEU A 137 -4.89 8.71 4.31
CA LEU A 137 -3.93 8.44 3.24
C LEU A 137 -2.82 9.49 3.20
N GLY A 138 -3.17 10.77 3.25
CA GLY A 138 -2.19 11.86 3.26
C GLY A 138 -1.30 11.89 4.50
N ALA A 139 -1.81 11.43 5.66
CA ALA A 139 -1.01 11.27 6.88
C ALA A 139 -0.08 10.05 6.84
N SER A 140 -0.38 9.05 6.01
CA SER A 140 0.34 7.77 5.98
C SER A 140 1.32 7.64 4.83
N GLY A 141 1.07 8.28 3.68
CA GLY A 141 1.92 8.20 2.49
C GLY A 141 1.87 9.48 1.63
N LYS A 142 2.40 9.43 0.41
CA LYS A 142 2.48 10.60 -0.48
C LYS A 142 1.19 10.76 -1.30
N LEU A 143 0.16 11.36 -0.70
CA LEU A 143 -1.07 11.69 -1.41
C LEU A 143 -0.88 12.97 -2.24
N VAL A 144 -1.15 12.91 -3.54
CA VAL A 144 -0.91 14.03 -4.47
C VAL A 144 -2.00 15.09 -4.40
N SER A 145 -3.25 14.67 -4.23
CA SER A 145 -4.43 15.53 -4.15
C SER A 145 -5.50 14.87 -3.29
N THR A 146 -6.31 15.69 -2.60
CA THR A 146 -7.51 15.24 -1.87
C THR A 146 -8.77 15.27 -2.75
N HIS A 147 -8.66 15.70 -4.01
CA HIS A 147 -9.75 15.66 -4.98
C HIS A 147 -10.10 14.22 -5.34
N TRP A 148 -11.37 13.95 -5.66
CA TRP A 148 -11.85 12.64 -6.07
C TRP A 148 -12.27 12.65 -7.53
N HIS A 149 -11.68 11.75 -8.32
CA HIS A 149 -12.09 11.51 -9.70
C HIS A 149 -13.21 10.48 -9.72
N ASP A 150 -14.24 10.76 -10.50
CA ASP A 150 -15.41 9.91 -10.61
C ASP A 150 -15.50 9.25 -11.98
N ALA A 151 -15.34 7.92 -12.02
CA ALA A 151 -15.36 7.14 -13.26
C ALA A 151 -16.79 6.84 -13.77
N GLY A 152 -17.84 7.30 -13.08
CA GLY A 152 -19.22 7.22 -13.56
C GLY A 152 -19.78 5.79 -13.68
N GLY A 153 -19.22 4.82 -12.96
CA GLY A 153 -19.65 3.42 -13.02
C GLY A 153 -19.11 2.66 -14.23
N LYS A 154 -18.18 3.26 -14.99
CA LYS A 154 -17.67 2.71 -16.24
C LYS A 154 -16.61 1.65 -16.01
N ASP A 155 -16.36 0.89 -17.08
CA ASP A 155 -15.18 0.03 -17.20
C ASP A 155 -13.94 0.91 -17.33
N CYS A 156 -13.09 0.91 -16.29
CA CYS A 156 -11.92 1.78 -16.22
C CYS A 156 -10.80 1.40 -17.18
N VAL A 157 -10.83 0.20 -17.78
CA VAL A 157 -9.90 -0.21 -18.84
C VAL A 157 -10.37 0.33 -20.17
N LYS A 158 -11.68 0.22 -20.46
CA LYS A 158 -12.26 0.67 -21.74
C LYS A 158 -12.44 2.18 -21.82
N ASP A 159 -12.74 2.82 -20.69
CA ASP A 159 -12.88 4.27 -20.64
C ASP A 159 -11.53 4.91 -20.98
N LYS A 160 -11.50 5.85 -21.92
CA LYS A 160 -10.27 6.55 -22.33
C LYS A 160 -10.10 7.88 -21.59
N THR A 161 -11.09 8.31 -20.81
CA THR A 161 -11.00 9.54 -20.04
C THR A 161 -9.83 9.43 -19.03
N PRO A 162 -8.88 10.39 -19.06
CA PRO A 162 -7.82 10.46 -18.06
C PRO A 162 -8.38 10.72 -16.67
N VAL A 163 -7.77 10.12 -15.65
CA VAL A 163 -8.07 10.47 -14.26
C VAL A 163 -7.44 11.82 -13.90
N THR A 164 -8.07 12.52 -12.98
CA THR A 164 -7.64 13.85 -12.48
C THR A 164 -7.12 13.79 -11.04
N SER A 165 -7.13 12.62 -10.42
CA SER A 165 -6.65 12.36 -9.07
C SER A 165 -6.27 10.90 -8.87
N SER A 166 -5.49 10.59 -7.81
CA SER A 166 -5.22 9.23 -7.35
C SER A 166 -6.36 8.64 -6.49
N LEU A 167 -7.40 9.41 -6.20
CA LEU A 167 -8.60 8.92 -5.52
C LEU A 167 -9.73 8.74 -6.55
N VAL A 168 -9.96 7.49 -6.97
CA VAL A 168 -10.90 7.12 -8.05
C VAL A 168 -12.05 6.30 -7.49
N VAL A 169 -13.27 6.74 -7.75
CA VAL A 169 -14.53 6.06 -7.35
C VAL A 169 -15.35 5.64 -8.55
N ARG A 170 -16.32 4.76 -8.31
CA ARG A 170 -17.23 4.21 -9.33
C ARG A 170 -16.49 3.59 -10.51
N CYS A 171 -15.38 2.92 -10.21
CA CYS A 171 -14.60 2.14 -11.16
C CYS A 171 -15.06 0.69 -11.11
N ARG A 172 -15.66 0.17 -12.20
CA ARG A 172 -16.30 -1.16 -12.18
C ARG A 172 -15.33 -2.25 -11.70
N ASP A 173 -15.83 -3.18 -10.88
CA ASP A 173 -15.05 -4.34 -10.46
C ASP A 173 -14.48 -5.13 -11.66
N GLY A 174 -13.31 -5.71 -11.47
CA GLY A 174 -12.50 -6.35 -12.50
C GLY A 174 -11.81 -5.39 -13.48
N THR A 175 -11.95 -4.07 -13.28
CA THR A 175 -11.37 -3.06 -14.20
C THR A 175 -10.46 -2.03 -13.52
N LYS A 176 -10.22 -2.17 -12.19
CA LYS A 176 -9.44 -1.25 -11.36
C LYS A 176 -7.99 -1.05 -11.83
N GLN A 177 -7.40 -2.04 -12.48
CA GLN A 177 -6.09 -1.95 -13.13
C GLN A 177 -6.01 -0.84 -14.19
N GLY A 178 -7.12 -0.57 -14.90
CA GLY A 178 -7.18 0.54 -15.86
C GLY A 178 -7.07 1.91 -15.19
N ALA A 179 -7.72 2.09 -14.03
CA ALA A 179 -7.59 3.31 -13.24
C ALA A 179 -6.18 3.45 -12.65
N ALA A 180 -5.58 2.38 -12.13
CA ALA A 180 -4.22 2.41 -11.60
C ALA A 180 -3.19 2.87 -12.65
N LEU A 181 -3.29 2.39 -13.90
CA LEU A 181 -2.44 2.87 -15.00
C LEU A 181 -2.61 4.37 -15.25
N LYS A 182 -3.85 4.86 -15.31
CA LYS A 182 -4.12 6.29 -15.51
C LYS A 182 -3.61 7.15 -14.35
N ILE A 183 -3.60 6.62 -13.13
CA ILE A 183 -3.01 7.30 -11.97
C ILE A 183 -1.50 7.48 -12.16
N LEU A 184 -0.78 6.49 -12.71
CA LEU A 184 0.65 6.63 -13.04
C LEU A 184 0.87 7.78 -14.04
N ASP A 185 0.07 7.83 -15.10
CA ASP A 185 0.13 8.90 -16.09
C ASP A 185 -0.17 10.26 -15.47
N TRP A 186 -1.15 10.33 -14.58
CA TRP A 186 -1.51 11.56 -13.87
C TRP A 186 -0.39 12.02 -12.90
N ILE A 187 0.21 11.11 -12.13
CA ILE A 187 1.36 11.42 -11.26
C ILE A 187 2.55 11.90 -12.10
N LYS A 188 2.84 11.24 -13.22
CA LYS A 188 3.88 11.67 -14.16
C LYS A 188 3.64 13.08 -14.67
N LYS A 189 2.42 13.39 -15.11
CA LYS A 189 2.05 14.71 -15.64
C LYS A 189 2.08 15.81 -14.57
N THR A 190 1.65 15.50 -13.34
CA THR A 190 1.49 16.52 -12.28
C THR A 190 2.72 16.70 -11.39
N LYS A 191 3.56 15.67 -11.26
CA LYS A 191 4.74 15.68 -10.39
C LYS A 191 6.06 15.42 -11.11
N GLY A 192 6.04 15.10 -12.40
CA GLY A 192 7.25 14.73 -13.15
C GLY A 192 7.85 13.38 -12.71
N VAL A 193 7.15 12.60 -11.89
CA VAL A 193 7.66 11.34 -11.34
C VAL A 193 7.17 10.17 -12.17
N VAL A 194 8.10 9.38 -12.69
CA VAL A 194 7.80 8.14 -13.41
C VAL A 194 7.89 6.97 -12.44
N ILE A 195 6.76 6.28 -12.24
CA ILE A 195 6.67 5.06 -11.43
C ILE A 195 6.53 3.88 -12.39
N ASN A 196 7.49 2.96 -12.34
CA ASN A 196 7.39 1.73 -13.14
C ASN A 196 6.20 0.89 -12.66
N GLN A 197 5.50 0.25 -13.59
CA GLN A 197 4.34 -0.60 -13.26
C GLN A 197 4.70 -1.70 -12.23
N GLU A 198 5.90 -2.28 -12.31
CA GLU A 198 6.37 -3.27 -11.34
C GLU A 198 6.53 -2.73 -9.91
N ASN A 199 6.49 -1.41 -9.73
CA ASN A 199 6.50 -0.71 -8.46
C ASN A 199 5.10 -0.18 -8.07
N VAL A 200 4.05 -0.84 -8.57
CA VAL A 200 2.66 -0.59 -8.18
C VAL A 200 2.11 -1.79 -7.43
N TRP A 201 1.43 -1.53 -6.32
CA TRP A 201 0.76 -2.55 -5.51
C TRP A 201 -0.70 -2.14 -5.26
N HIS A 202 -1.63 -2.94 -5.75
CA HIS A 202 -3.05 -2.79 -5.46
C HIS A 202 -3.48 -3.77 -4.36
N PHE A 203 -4.29 -3.29 -3.41
CA PHE A 203 -4.85 -4.10 -2.33
C PHE A 203 -6.37 -4.00 -2.37
N ASP A 204 -7.04 -5.15 -2.40
CA ASP A 204 -8.48 -5.28 -2.57
C ASP A 204 -8.97 -6.53 -1.86
N ASP A 205 -10.21 -6.56 -1.41
CA ASP A 205 -10.79 -7.72 -0.74
C ASP A 205 -11.47 -8.72 -1.70
N VAL A 206 -11.74 -8.29 -2.94
CA VAL A 206 -12.42 -9.06 -3.97
C VAL A 206 -11.40 -9.63 -4.95
N TRP A 207 -11.40 -10.97 -5.10
CA TRP A 207 -10.40 -11.65 -5.93
C TRP A 207 -10.45 -11.20 -7.40
N GLN A 208 -11.61 -10.89 -7.99
CA GLN A 208 -11.70 -10.44 -9.38
C GLN A 208 -10.92 -9.14 -9.62
N ASN A 209 -10.95 -8.23 -8.65
CA ASN A 209 -10.22 -6.96 -8.72
C ASN A 209 -8.72 -7.17 -8.68
N VAL A 210 -8.27 -8.20 -7.95
CA VAL A 210 -6.87 -8.60 -7.84
C VAL A 210 -6.42 -9.34 -9.10
N ASP A 211 -7.19 -10.33 -9.53
CA ASP A 211 -6.89 -11.19 -10.67
C ASP A 211 -6.80 -10.41 -11.98
N ALA A 212 -7.63 -9.39 -12.14
CA ALA A 212 -7.63 -8.53 -13.31
C ALA A 212 -6.27 -7.83 -13.58
N PHE A 213 -5.42 -7.67 -12.56
CA PHE A 213 -4.08 -7.09 -12.71
C PHE A 213 -3.10 -8.02 -13.45
N ARG A 214 -3.42 -9.30 -13.66
CA ARG A 214 -2.63 -10.23 -14.50
C ARG A 214 -2.41 -9.71 -15.92
N THR A 215 -3.28 -8.83 -16.40
CA THR A 215 -3.18 -8.19 -17.72
C THR A 215 -2.15 -7.06 -17.77
N THR A 216 -1.45 -6.79 -16.66
CA THR A 216 -0.50 -5.67 -16.50
C THR A 216 0.82 -6.15 -15.91
N LYS A 217 1.82 -5.26 -15.81
CA LYS A 217 3.08 -5.55 -15.07
C LYS A 217 3.01 -5.15 -13.59
N MET A 218 1.84 -4.73 -13.12
CA MET A 218 1.63 -4.29 -11.75
C MET A 218 1.39 -5.48 -10.82
N ASN A 219 1.49 -5.22 -9.52
CA ASN A 219 1.25 -6.22 -8.48
C ASN A 219 -0.11 -5.99 -7.84
N ALA A 220 -0.77 -7.06 -7.41
CA ALA A 220 -2.01 -6.97 -6.66
C ALA A 220 -2.09 -8.08 -5.63
N ARG A 221 -2.76 -7.80 -4.52
CA ARG A 221 -2.95 -8.76 -3.43
C ARG A 221 -4.35 -8.65 -2.88
N GLN A 222 -5.00 -9.81 -2.80
CA GLN A 222 -6.22 -9.95 -2.03
C GLN A 222 -5.89 -9.88 -0.55
N ILE A 223 -6.61 -9.04 0.18
CA ILE A 223 -6.43 -8.83 1.61
C ILE A 223 -7.62 -9.36 2.40
N SER A 224 -7.51 -9.26 3.73
CA SER A 224 -8.52 -9.73 4.69
C SER A 224 -8.79 -11.24 4.71
N CYS A 225 -8.08 -12.08 3.94
CA CYS A 225 -8.20 -13.54 3.93
C CYS A 225 -8.47 -14.23 5.30
N TRP A 226 -9.16 -15.38 5.26
CA TRP A 226 -9.34 -16.29 6.42
C TRP A 226 -8.03 -16.46 7.23
N PRO A 227 -8.08 -16.48 8.59
CA PRO A 227 -9.27 -16.59 9.44
C PRO A 227 -9.91 -15.27 9.88
N ARG A 228 -9.37 -14.11 9.46
CA ARG A 228 -9.91 -12.80 9.86
C ARG A 228 -11.33 -12.58 9.37
N ASP A 229 -11.69 -13.28 8.30
CA ASP A 229 -13.03 -13.29 7.74
C ASP A 229 -13.57 -14.69 7.71
N PRO A 230 -14.32 -15.09 8.75
CA PRO A 230 -14.96 -16.38 8.72
C PRO A 230 -15.87 -16.52 7.51
N PRO A 231 -15.88 -17.69 6.83
CA PRO A 231 -16.86 -17.94 5.79
C PRO A 231 -18.22 -17.62 6.40
N LEU A 232 -18.94 -16.71 5.77
CA LEU A 232 -20.35 -16.43 6.07
C LEU A 232 -21.24 -17.63 5.68
N HIS A 233 -20.85 -18.84 6.08
CA HIS A 233 -21.49 -20.10 5.75
C HIS A 233 -22.32 -20.68 6.93
N THR A 234 -22.56 -19.92 8.00
CA THR A 234 -23.50 -20.31 9.09
C THR A 234 -24.32 -19.09 9.57
N PRO A 235 -25.49 -19.30 10.20
CA PRO A 235 -26.77 -18.72 9.80
C PRO A 235 -27.04 -17.33 10.38
N MET A 236 -26.23 -16.33 10.02
CA MET A 236 -26.55 -14.92 10.31
C MET A 236 -26.20 -14.02 9.12
N GLY A 237 -27.10 -14.00 8.14
CA GLY A 237 -27.37 -12.77 7.39
C GLY A 237 -26.86 -12.65 5.96
N ILE A 238 -26.53 -13.74 5.27
CA ILE A 238 -26.47 -13.73 3.81
C ILE A 238 -27.54 -14.70 3.29
N PRO A 239 -28.61 -14.19 2.66
CA PRO A 239 -29.61 -15.05 2.08
C PRO A 239 -29.03 -15.99 1.03
N ALA A 240 -29.54 -17.22 0.93
CA ALA A 240 -29.06 -18.23 -0.02
C ALA A 240 -29.04 -17.74 -1.49
N TRP A 241 -29.91 -16.79 -1.83
CA TRP A 241 -29.99 -16.13 -3.15
C TRP A 241 -28.89 -15.10 -3.41
N THR A 242 -27.96 -14.89 -2.47
CA THR A 242 -26.88 -13.93 -2.64
C THR A 242 -25.94 -14.42 -3.75
N PRO A 243 -25.73 -13.62 -4.82
CA PRO A 243 -24.90 -14.02 -5.95
C PRO A 243 -23.49 -14.44 -5.51
N LEU A 244 -22.91 -15.43 -6.20
CA LEU A 244 -21.58 -15.97 -5.90
C LEU A 244 -20.49 -14.90 -5.76
N TRP A 245 -20.57 -13.79 -6.52
CA TRP A 245 -19.62 -12.68 -6.42
C TRP A 245 -19.66 -11.95 -5.06
N LYS A 246 -20.80 -11.94 -4.35
CA LYS A 246 -20.89 -11.46 -2.96
C LYS A 246 -20.42 -12.49 -1.92
N LYS A 247 -20.32 -13.77 -2.31
CA LYS A 247 -19.71 -14.84 -1.48
C LYS A 247 -18.18 -14.83 -1.55
N GLN A 248 -17.63 -14.02 -2.46
CA GLN A 248 -16.21 -13.94 -2.81
C GLN A 248 -15.50 -12.70 -2.24
N SER A 249 -16.25 -11.77 -1.61
CA SER A 249 -15.71 -10.64 -0.85
C SER A 249 -15.34 -11.08 0.56
N VAL A 250 -14.11 -10.86 0.96
CA VAL A 250 -13.53 -11.32 2.23
C VAL A 250 -13.27 -10.06 3.05
N GLY A 251 -14.04 -9.71 4.09
CA GLY A 251 -13.64 -8.47 4.81
C GLY A 251 -14.38 -8.02 6.04
N TYR A 252 -14.85 -8.95 6.86
CA TYR A 252 -15.37 -8.63 8.17
C TYR A 252 -14.45 -7.68 8.96
N CYS A 253 -13.15 -7.99 9.03
CA CYS A 253 -12.19 -7.13 9.72
C CYS A 253 -11.51 -6.08 8.84
N GLY A 254 -11.57 -6.20 7.53
CA GLY A 254 -10.75 -5.36 6.66
C GLY A 254 -9.24 -5.60 6.83
N ALA A 255 -8.45 -4.84 6.05
CA ALA A 255 -7.02 -5.08 5.92
C ALA A 255 -6.24 -4.80 7.22
N ASN A 256 -5.13 -5.52 7.37
CA ASN A 256 -4.12 -5.27 8.39
C ASN A 256 -2.77 -4.92 7.78
N TRP A 257 -1.93 -4.20 8.50
CA TRP A 257 -0.54 -3.90 8.15
C TRP A 257 0.29 -5.12 7.71
N LEU A 258 0.12 -6.32 8.30
CA LEU A 258 0.83 -7.53 7.88
C LEU A 258 0.46 -8.00 6.46
N SER A 259 -0.70 -7.61 5.96
CA SER A 259 -1.15 -7.90 4.59
C SER A 259 -0.62 -6.88 3.56
N ILE A 260 -0.13 -5.73 4.02
CA ILE A 260 0.46 -4.67 3.16
C ILE A 260 1.94 -4.97 2.95
N VAL A 261 2.20 -5.97 2.10
CA VAL A 261 3.55 -6.48 1.82
C VAL A 261 4.04 -6.09 0.43
N LYS A 262 5.34 -5.81 0.32
CA LYS A 262 6.01 -5.49 -0.95
C LYS A 262 6.32 -6.76 -1.76
N LYS A 263 5.31 -7.61 -1.98
CA LYS A 263 5.46 -8.86 -2.73
C LYS A 263 5.09 -8.64 -4.18
N LYS A 264 5.97 -9.02 -5.12
CA LYS A 264 5.67 -8.93 -6.55
C LYS A 264 4.71 -10.03 -7.01
N GLY A 265 3.94 -9.76 -8.06
CA GLY A 265 2.96 -10.68 -8.65
C GLY A 265 1.52 -10.51 -8.12
N ILE A 266 0.65 -11.43 -8.53
CA ILE A 266 -0.78 -11.46 -8.19
C ILE A 266 -1.01 -12.53 -7.11
N HIS A 267 -1.54 -12.12 -5.96
CA HIS A 267 -1.74 -13.02 -4.80
C HIS A 267 -3.20 -13.00 -4.36
N THR A 268 -3.94 -14.08 -4.60
CA THR A 268 -5.31 -14.27 -4.11
C THR A 268 -5.31 -15.08 -2.80
N CYS A 269 -6.40 -14.99 -2.03
CA CYS A 269 -6.58 -15.82 -0.84
C CYS A 269 -6.72 -17.32 -1.24
N PRO A 270 -6.28 -18.26 -0.40
CA PRO A 270 -6.49 -19.69 -0.66
C PRO A 270 -7.98 -20.04 -0.78
N GLY A 271 -8.32 -20.95 -1.70
CA GLY A 271 -9.70 -21.42 -1.90
C GLY A 271 -10.51 -20.66 -2.96
N PHE A 272 -9.85 -19.81 -3.76
CA PHE A 272 -10.38 -19.16 -4.95
C PHE A 272 -9.49 -19.46 -6.15
#